data_AF-A0A6J4PEM3-F1
#
_entry.id   AF-A0A6J4PEM3-F1
#
_cell.length_a   1.000
_cell.length_b   1.000
_cell.length_c   1.000
_cell.angle_alpha   90.00
_cell.angle_beta   90.00
_cell.angle_gamma   90.00
#
_symmetry.space_group_name_H-M   'P 1'
#
loop_
_entity.id
_entity.type
_entity.pdbx_description
1 polymer ?
#
loop_
_entity_poly.entity_id
_entity_poly.type
_entity_poly.pdbx_seq_one_letter_code
_entity_poly.pdbx_strand_id
1 'polypeptide(L)' 'MTELRKTGANEYDVVANGWVLGRVWNWHGRWSAEANGQTHHGLKSRKEAIAKVERIHGSKQ' A
#
# COMPACT_ATOMS: atom_id res chain seq x y z
N MET A 1 -0.58 6.03 -13.37
CA MET A 1 -1.92 5.70 -12.83
C MET A 1 -1.71 4.53 -11.88
N THR A 2 -2.07 4.67 -10.61
CA THR A 2 -1.84 3.64 -9.60
C THR A 2 -3.08 2.76 -9.51
N GLU A 3 -2.94 1.47 -9.77
CA GLU A 3 -4.00 0.48 -9.75
C GLU A 3 -3.94 -0.31 -8.43
N LEU A 4 -5.09 -0.77 -7.96
CA LEU A 4 -5.21 -1.54 -6.74
C LEU A 4 -5.69 -2.94 -7.09
N ARG A 5 -4.79 -3.91 -7.00
CA ARG A 5 -5.10 -5.32 -7.26
C ARG A 5 -5.46 -5.99 -5.95
N LYS A 6 -6.71 -6.42 -5.80
CA LYS A 6 -7.15 -7.17 -4.62
C LYS A 6 -6.47 -8.54 -4.58
N THR A 7 -5.76 -8.85 -3.51
CA THR A 7 -5.05 -10.14 -3.30
C THR A 7 -5.68 -10.99 -2.20
N GLY A 8 -6.46 -10.38 -1.31
CA GLY A 8 -7.13 -11.07 -0.22
C GLY A 8 -8.45 -10.40 0.18
N ALA A 9 -9.06 -10.88 1.28
CA ALA A 9 -10.34 -10.35 1.76
C ALA A 9 -10.28 -8.83 2.01
N ASN A 10 -9.17 -8.38 2.61
CA ASN A 10 -8.90 -6.98 2.94
C ASN A 10 -7.48 -6.55 2.57
N GLU A 11 -6.89 -7.18 1.56
CA GLU A 11 -5.51 -6.95 1.12
C GLU A 11 -5.47 -6.56 -0.36
N TYR A 12 -4.62 -5.59 -0.69
CA TYR A 12 -4.47 -5.02 -2.01
C TYR A 12 -3.01 -4.76 -2.32
N ASP A 13 -2.54 -5.23 -3.47
CA ASP A 13 -1.28 -4.77 -4.05
C ASP A 13 -1.51 -3.41 -4.72
N VAL A 14 -0.58 -2.49 -4.50
CA VAL A 14 -0.51 -1.18 -5.14
C VAL A 14 0.41 -1.31 -6.35
N VAL A 15 -0.15 -1.19 -7.55
CA VAL A 15 0.57 -1.40 -8.81
C VAL A 15 0.67 -0.07 -9.55
N ALA A 16 1.85 0.29 -10.04
CA ALA A 16 2.03 1.44 -10.93
C ALA A 16 2.95 1.06 -12.08
N ASN A 17 2.59 1.47 -13.30
CA ASN A 17 3.34 1.17 -14.52
C ASN A 17 3.62 -0.33 -14.71
N GLY A 18 2.70 -1.19 -14.26
CA GLY A 18 2.85 -2.65 -14.31
C GLY A 18 3.70 -3.27 -13.20
N TRP A 19 4.27 -2.47 -12.29
CA TRP A 19 5.09 -2.93 -11.17
C TRP A 19 4.35 -2.83 -9.84
N VAL A 20 4.46 -3.86 -9.01
CA VAL A 20 3.96 -3.81 -7.62
C VAL A 20 4.87 -2.91 -6.81
N LEU A 21 4.35 -1.76 -6.39
CA LEU A 21 5.06 -0.80 -5.54
C LEU A 21 5.09 -1.22 -4.07
N GLY A 22 4.06 -1.96 -3.66
CA GLY A 22 3.86 -2.37 -2.29
C GLY A 22 2.47 -2.98 -2.08
N ARG A 23 2.15 -3.26 -0.83
CA ARG A 23 0.91 -3.93 -0.43
C ARG A 23 0.25 -3.19 0.71
N VAL A 24 -1.07 -3.14 0.72
CA VAL A 24 -1.84 -2.53 1.80
C VAL A 24 -2.91 -3.51 2.27
N TRP A 25 -3.10 -3.62 3.59
CA TRP A 25 -4.12 -4.47 4.16
C TRP A 25 -4.81 -3.82 5.34
N ASN A 26 -6.08 -4.19 5.57
CA ASN A 26 -6.77 -3.86 6.80
C ASN A 26 -6.59 -4.98 7.83
N TRP A 27 -6.23 -4.58 9.04
CA TRP A 27 -6.15 -5.42 10.22
C TRP A 27 -6.90 -4.75 11.35
N HIS A 28 -8.01 -5.37 11.80
CA HIS A 28 -8.82 -4.90 12.94
C HIS A 28 -9.20 -3.41 12.85
N GLY A 29 -9.61 -2.94 11.66
CA GLY A 29 -10.05 -1.55 11.46
C GLY A 29 -8.92 -0.54 11.26
N ARG A 30 -7.65 -0.97 11.34
CA ARG A 30 -6.49 -0.16 10.98
C ARG A 30 -5.85 -0.67 9.69
N TRP A 31 -5.32 0.23 8.91
CA TRP A 31 -4.62 -0.11 7.68
C TRP A 31 -3.11 -0.25 7.94
N SER A 32 -2.49 -1.15 7.19
CA SER A 32 -1.06 -1.30 7.11
C SER A 32 -0.62 -1.13 5.66
N ALA A 33 0.60 -0.65 5.47
CA ALA A 33 1.24 -0.45 4.18
C ALA A 33 2.64 -1.03 4.22
N GLU A 34 2.95 -1.94 3.31
CA GLU A 34 4.29 -2.43 3.05
C GLU A 34 4.81 -1.85 1.75
N ALA A 35 6.00 -1.27 1.78
CA ALA A 35 6.69 -0.81 0.58
C ALA A 35 8.20 -0.95 0.80
N ASN A 36 8.93 -1.41 -0.22
CA ASN A 36 10.40 -1.51 -0.20
C ASN A 36 10.93 -2.28 1.04
N GLY A 37 10.24 -3.35 1.45
CA GLY A 37 10.60 -4.17 2.63
C GLY A 37 10.33 -3.52 3.99
N GLN A 38 9.70 -2.34 4.02
CA GLN A 38 9.29 -1.68 5.25
C GLN A 38 7.77 -1.74 5.42
N THR A 39 7.33 -2.19 6.59
CA THR A 39 5.92 -2.26 6.95
C THR A 39 5.55 -1.13 7.91
N HIS A 40 4.50 -0.38 7.56
CA HIS A 40 3.94 0.70 8.34
C HIS A 40 2.54 0.34 8.79
N HIS A 41 2.36 0.22 10.11
CA HIS A 41 1.08 -0.10 10.73
C HIS A 41 0.36 1.14 11.25
N GLY A 42 -0.93 0.99 11.54
CA GLY A 42 -1.69 2.00 12.28
C GLY A 42 -2.25 3.13 11.44
N LEU A 43 -2.37 2.93 10.12
CA LEU A 43 -2.89 3.93 9.19
C LEU A 43 -4.42 3.99 9.31
N LYS A 44 -4.96 5.20 9.30
CA LYS A 44 -6.39 5.44 9.62
C LYS A 44 -7.33 4.96 8.53
N SER A 45 -6.86 4.93 7.27
CA SER A 45 -7.68 4.66 6.10
C SER A 45 -6.87 4.00 4.99
N ARG A 46 -7.57 3.28 4.08
CA ARG A 46 -6.99 2.71 2.86
C ARG A 46 -6.21 3.73 2.05
N LYS A 47 -6.77 4.92 1.87
CA LYS A 47 -6.16 6.03 1.13
C LYS A 47 -4.82 6.47 1.75
N GLU A 48 -4.73 6.48 3.07
CA GLU A 48 -3.49 6.83 3.79
C GLU A 48 -2.42 5.75 3.60
N ALA A 49 -2.82 4.47 3.61
CA ALA A 49 -1.94 3.35 3.30
C ALA A 49 -1.39 3.40 1.87
N ILE A 50 -2.24 3.66 0.89
CA ILE A 50 -1.81 3.77 -0.51
C ILE A 50 -0.87 4.97 -0.68
N ALA A 51 -1.24 6.14 -0.15
CA ALA A 51 -0.39 7.32 -0.22
C ALA A 51 0.97 7.11 0.46
N LYS A 52 1.03 6.27 1.52
CA LYS A 52 2.29 5.89 2.17
C LYS A 52 3.16 5.06 1.23
N VAL A 53 2.61 4.04 0.57
CA VAL A 53 3.32 3.23 -0.44
C VAL A 53 3.83 4.10 -1.58
N GLU A 54 2.97 4.96 -2.13
CA GLU A 54 3.31 5.89 -3.21
C GLU A 54 4.42 6.86 -2.80
N ARG A 55 4.38 7.39 -1.57
CA ARG A 55 5.42 8.30 -1.06
C ARG A 55 6.76 7.59 -0.89
N ILE A 56 6.77 6.37 -0.34
CA ILE A 56 8.01 5.59 -0.14
C ILE A 56 8.66 5.27 -1.48
N HIS A 57 7.84 4.90 -2.48
CA HIS A 57 8.34 4.60 -3.81
C HIS A 57 8.75 5.87 -4.58
N GLY A 58 7.96 6.94 -4.51
CA GLY A 58 8.22 8.22 -5.17
C GLY A 58 9.40 9.01 -4.60
N SER A 59 9.74 8.84 -3.32
CA SER A 59 10.96 9.42 -2.72
C SER A 59 12.26 8.75 -3.17
N LYS A 60 12.19 7.73 -4.03
CA LYS A 60 13.35 6.98 -4.54
C LYS A 60 13.69 7.28 -6.01
N GLN A 61 13.06 8.32 -6.61
CA GLN A 61 13.42 8.84 -7.94
C GLN A 61 14.54 9.87 -7.87
#